data_AF-A0A3D4P561-F1
#
_entry.id   AF-A0A3D4P561-F1
#
_cell.length_a   1.000
_cell.length_b   1.000
_cell.length_c   1.000
_cell.angle_alpha   90.00
_cell.angle_beta   90.00
_cell.angle_gamma   90.00
#
_symmetry.space_group_name_H-M   'P 1'
#
loop_
_entity.id
_entity.type
_entity.pdbx_description
1 polymer ?
#
loop_
_entity_poly.entity_id
_entity_poly.type
_entity_poly.pdbx_seq_one_letter_code
_entity_poly.pdbx_strand_id
1 'polypeptide(L)'
;MKKAWPLVILLLAGLVSPGHSGTKGYLFVIGGGDRPESMMRRFVGLAGRFGSGKIIVLPMASSEPAETGASLVAEKPQLLGIGVDEETAIVVGPDEKFEVVGNWNVIVYDASHASVAIMPSRVIGLRGMIMHVLVAGDRFDLKKRKAVR
;
A
#
# COMPACT_ATOMS: atom_id res chain seq x y z
N MET A 1 7.19 -33.73 62.16
CA MET A 1 7.31 -33.60 60.69
C MET A 1 6.25 -32.62 60.20
N LYS A 2 6.60 -31.35 60.01
CA LYS A 2 5.69 -30.29 59.51
C LYS A 2 6.20 -29.87 58.13
N LYS A 3 5.40 -30.12 57.10
CA LYS A 3 5.70 -29.79 55.69
C LYS A 3 5.74 -28.26 55.52
N ALA A 4 6.84 -27.73 55.02
CA ALA A 4 6.92 -26.40 54.43
C ALA A 4 7.14 -26.57 52.93
N TRP A 5 6.19 -26.08 52.13
CA TRP A 5 6.21 -26.07 50.67
C TRP A 5 6.98 -24.84 50.17
N PRO A 6 7.79 -24.92 49.09
CA PRO A 6 8.54 -23.76 48.63
C PRO A 6 7.60 -22.76 47.95
N LEU A 7 7.67 -21.49 48.36
CA LEU A 7 7.07 -20.38 47.61
C LEU A 7 7.80 -20.29 46.26
N VAL A 8 7.10 -20.68 45.20
CA VAL A 8 7.46 -20.37 43.82
C VAL A 8 7.28 -18.87 43.64
N ILE A 9 8.37 -18.10 43.67
CA ILE A 9 8.36 -16.71 43.23
C ILE A 9 8.36 -16.74 41.70
N LEU A 10 7.15 -16.61 41.12
CA LEU A 10 6.96 -16.40 39.70
C LEU A 10 7.30 -14.94 39.37
N LEU A 11 8.57 -14.66 39.08
CA LEU A 11 8.99 -13.37 38.54
C LEU A 11 8.51 -13.30 37.09
N LEU A 12 7.32 -12.71 36.90
CA LEU A 12 6.80 -12.28 35.60
C LEU A 12 7.80 -11.28 35.00
N ALA A 13 8.71 -11.78 34.17
CA ALA A 13 9.46 -10.96 33.24
C ALA A 13 8.44 -10.21 32.38
N GLY A 14 8.31 -8.91 32.59
CA GLY A 14 7.49 -8.05 31.75
C GLY A 14 7.99 -8.16 30.32
N LEU A 15 7.24 -8.86 29.47
CA LEU A 15 7.30 -8.67 28.03
C LEU A 15 6.78 -7.27 27.74
N VAL A 16 7.64 -6.28 27.89
CA VAL A 16 7.51 -5.04 27.13
C VAL A 16 7.77 -5.46 25.68
N SER A 17 6.69 -5.77 24.97
CA SER A 17 6.76 -5.71 23.51
C SER A 17 7.16 -4.27 23.17
N PRO A 18 8.18 -4.03 22.32
CA PRO A 18 8.33 -2.72 21.73
C PRO A 18 7.08 -2.53 20.89
N GLY A 19 6.11 -1.83 21.47
CA GLY A 19 5.02 -1.23 20.73
C GLY A 19 5.72 -0.36 19.69
N HIS A 20 5.76 -0.83 18.46
CA HIS A 20 5.89 0.06 17.34
C HIS A 20 4.65 0.95 17.48
N SER A 21 4.82 2.09 18.14
CA SER A 21 3.93 3.22 18.03
C SER A 21 3.90 3.51 16.54
N GLY A 22 2.96 2.87 15.85
CA GLY A 22 2.84 2.93 14.41
C GLY A 22 2.76 4.41 14.09
N THR A 23 3.78 4.91 13.41
CA THR A 23 3.86 6.32 13.06
C THR A 23 2.59 6.66 12.31
N LYS A 24 1.70 7.42 12.96
CA LYS A 24 0.46 7.88 12.35
C LYS A 24 0.84 8.94 11.33
N GLY A 25 0.66 8.62 10.05
CA GLY A 25 1.03 9.49 8.94
C GLY A 25 0.34 9.05 7.66
N TYR A 26 0.48 9.86 6.63
CA TYR A 26 -0.01 9.54 5.29
C TYR A 26 1.18 9.18 4.40
N LEU A 27 1.03 8.14 3.58
CA LEU A 27 1.93 7.90 2.45
C LEU A 27 1.31 8.55 1.21
N PHE A 28 2.05 9.43 0.56
CA PHE A 28 1.60 10.16 -0.64
C PHE A 28 2.54 9.82 -1.79
N VAL A 29 2.08 8.99 -2.73
CA VAL A 29 2.89 8.54 -3.88
C VAL A 29 2.45 9.34 -5.10
N ILE A 30 3.41 9.97 -5.80
CA ILE A 30 3.16 10.79 -6.99
C ILE A 30 3.88 10.16 -8.18
N GLY A 31 3.19 10.07 -9.31
CA GLY A 31 3.81 9.75 -10.60
C GLY A 31 4.77 10.85 -11.09
N GLY A 32 5.22 10.71 -12.32
CA GLY A 32 6.03 11.74 -13.00
C GLY A 32 5.19 12.89 -13.54
N GLY A 33 5.88 13.82 -14.22
CA GLY A 33 5.23 14.90 -14.96
C GLY A 33 4.85 16.11 -14.12
N ASP A 34 3.91 16.88 -14.66
CA ASP A 34 3.40 18.09 -14.01
C ASP A 34 2.59 17.74 -12.76
N ARG A 35 2.55 18.67 -11.81
CA ARG A 35 1.91 18.45 -10.51
C ARG A 35 0.71 19.40 -10.40
N PRO A 36 -0.52 18.91 -10.62
CA PRO A 36 -1.71 19.76 -10.59
C PRO A 36 -1.86 20.48 -9.27
N GLU A 37 -2.38 21.70 -9.29
CA GLU A 37 -2.54 22.52 -8.09
C GLU A 37 -3.45 21.84 -7.05
N SER A 38 -4.46 21.08 -7.49
CA SER A 38 -5.33 20.27 -6.63
C SER A 38 -4.56 19.21 -5.84
N MET A 39 -3.62 18.51 -6.48
CA MET A 39 -2.74 17.53 -5.84
C MET A 39 -1.81 18.21 -4.82
N MET A 40 -1.18 19.32 -5.21
CA MET A 40 -0.26 20.04 -4.33
C MET A 40 -0.97 20.64 -3.12
N ARG A 41 -2.19 21.18 -3.30
CA ARG A 41 -3.05 21.61 -2.18
C ARG A 41 -3.35 20.46 -1.22
N ARG A 42 -3.62 19.26 -1.73
CA ARG A 42 -3.85 18.08 -0.90
C ARG A 42 -2.60 17.67 -0.13
N PHE A 43 -1.43 17.68 -0.77
CA PHE A 43 -0.14 17.43 -0.12
C PHE A 43 0.09 18.41 1.06
N VAL A 44 -0.05 19.72 0.81
CA VAL A 44 0.13 20.77 1.84
C VAL A 44 -0.89 20.58 2.98
N GLY A 45 -2.14 20.31 2.66
CA GLY A 45 -3.19 20.07 3.64
C GLY A 45 -2.92 18.84 4.51
N LEU A 46 -2.37 17.76 3.95
CA LEU A 46 -1.99 16.57 4.71
C LEU A 46 -0.76 16.83 5.58
N ALA A 47 0.22 17.58 5.07
CA ALA A 47 1.43 17.97 5.80
C ALA A 47 1.10 18.82 7.02
N GLY A 48 0.19 19.80 6.87
CA GLY A 48 -0.19 20.71 7.96
C GLY A 48 -1.01 20.07 9.08
N ARG A 49 -1.59 18.88 8.87
CA ARG A 49 -2.45 18.21 9.86
C ARG A 49 -1.70 17.44 10.95
N PHE A 50 -0.41 17.21 10.76
CA PHE A 50 0.44 16.55 11.75
C PHE A 50 1.61 17.46 12.05
N GLY A 51 1.60 18.15 13.19
CA GLY A 51 2.80 18.80 13.70
C GLY A 51 3.92 17.76 13.75
N SER A 52 4.92 17.89 12.87
CA SER A 52 6.05 16.97 12.63
C SER A 52 5.76 15.60 11.98
N GLY A 53 4.60 15.37 11.37
CA GLY A 53 4.30 14.10 10.67
C GLY A 53 5.12 13.92 9.39
N LYS A 54 5.91 12.85 9.34
CA LYS A 54 6.81 12.53 8.22
C LYS A 54 6.00 12.03 7.03
N ILE A 55 5.80 12.89 6.02
CA ILE A 55 5.33 12.45 4.70
C ILE A 55 6.55 11.97 3.92
N ILE A 56 6.48 10.77 3.34
CA ILE A 56 7.46 10.27 2.39
C ILE A 56 6.84 10.38 1.00
N VAL A 57 7.48 11.16 0.13
CA VAL A 57 7.12 11.27 -1.28
C VAL A 57 8.13 10.47 -2.07
N LEU A 58 7.67 9.41 -2.74
CA LEU A 58 8.51 8.57 -3.60
C LEU A 58 8.05 8.79 -5.06
N PRO A 59 8.75 9.61 -5.85
CA PRO A 59 8.43 9.73 -7.26
C PRO A 59 8.85 8.45 -7.97
N MET A 60 7.91 7.81 -8.65
CA MET A 60 8.23 6.80 -9.65
C MET A 60 7.34 7.03 -10.86
N ALA A 61 7.98 7.29 -12.00
CA ALA A 61 7.32 7.42 -13.29
C ALA A 61 8.01 6.41 -14.21
N SER A 62 7.26 5.40 -14.63
CA SER A 62 7.62 4.59 -15.79
C SER A 62 6.51 4.83 -16.81
N SER A 63 6.87 5.10 -18.06
CA SER A 63 5.93 5.27 -19.16
C SER A 63 5.22 3.97 -19.58
N GLU A 64 5.54 2.83 -18.93
CA GLU A 64 4.94 1.52 -19.23
C GLU A 64 4.47 0.78 -17.95
N PRO A 65 3.44 1.27 -17.23
CA PRO A 65 2.89 0.58 -16.07
C PRO A 65 2.20 -0.74 -16.41
N ALA A 66 1.55 -0.80 -17.59
CA ALA A 66 0.73 -1.93 -18.01
C ALA A 66 1.56 -3.18 -18.37
N GLU A 67 2.75 -3.01 -18.94
CA GLU A 67 3.61 -4.14 -19.33
C GLU A 67 4.37 -4.73 -18.14
N THR A 68 4.68 -3.90 -17.13
CA THR A 68 5.45 -4.33 -15.95
C THR A 68 4.53 -4.83 -14.81
N GLY A 69 3.36 -4.21 -14.62
CA GLY A 69 2.49 -4.47 -13.48
C GLY A 69 1.96 -5.91 -13.44
N ALA A 70 1.34 -6.38 -14.53
CA ALA A 70 0.78 -7.72 -14.63
C ALA A 70 1.87 -8.81 -14.51
N SER A 71 3.02 -8.60 -15.15
CA SER A 71 4.16 -9.52 -15.11
C SER A 71 4.76 -9.64 -13.70
N LEU A 72 4.91 -8.51 -13.00
CA LEU A 72 5.41 -8.49 -11.62
C LEU A 72 4.47 -9.20 -10.64
N VAL A 73 3.17 -8.96 -10.73
CA VAL A 73 2.21 -9.66 -9.85
C VAL A 73 2.03 -11.11 -10.25
N ALA A 74 2.25 -11.49 -11.51
CA ALA A 74 2.31 -12.89 -11.89
C ALA A 74 3.50 -13.61 -11.23
N GLU A 75 4.69 -12.99 -11.21
CA GLU A 75 5.86 -13.53 -10.53
C GLU A 75 5.71 -13.54 -8.99
N LYS A 76 4.91 -12.62 -8.44
CA LYS A 76 4.65 -12.51 -6.99
C LYS A 76 3.15 -12.27 -6.69
N PRO A 77 2.28 -13.28 -6.83
CA PRO A 77 0.81 -13.11 -6.70
C PRO A 77 0.33 -12.65 -5.33
N GLN A 78 1.14 -12.85 -4.30
CA GLN A 78 0.89 -12.34 -2.94
C GLN A 78 1.02 -10.82 -2.84
N LEU A 79 1.70 -10.15 -3.77
CA LEU A 79 1.80 -8.70 -3.78
C LEU A 79 0.55 -8.07 -4.41
N LEU A 80 0.35 -6.79 -4.13
CA LEU A 80 -0.63 -5.96 -4.81
C LEU A 80 0.14 -4.99 -5.69
N GLY A 81 -0.07 -5.05 -7.00
CA GLY A 81 0.54 -4.10 -7.94
C GLY A 81 -0.28 -2.83 -7.98
N ILE A 82 0.37 -1.66 -7.88
CA ILE A 82 -0.30 -0.37 -8.01
C ILE A 82 0.51 0.48 -8.98
N GLY A 83 -0.04 0.74 -10.16
CA GLY A 83 0.47 1.70 -11.12
C GLY A 83 -0.21 3.05 -10.90
N VAL A 84 0.58 4.10 -10.74
CA VAL A 84 0.10 5.49 -10.63
C VAL A 84 0.60 6.22 -11.86
N ASP A 85 -0.33 6.73 -12.66
CA ASP A 85 -0.03 7.43 -13.91
C ASP A 85 0.58 8.82 -13.64
N GLU A 86 1.08 9.50 -14.67
CA GLU A 86 1.57 10.88 -14.50
C GLU A 86 0.49 11.81 -13.97
N GLU A 87 0.91 12.93 -13.37
CA GLU A 87 0.02 13.95 -12.77
C GLU A 87 -1.04 13.37 -11.81
N THR A 88 -0.79 12.17 -11.29
CA THR A 88 -1.71 11.39 -10.46
C THR A 88 -0.98 10.90 -9.22
N ALA A 89 -1.73 10.73 -8.13
CA ALA A 89 -1.23 10.30 -6.85
C ALA A 89 -2.25 9.48 -6.08
N ILE A 90 -1.76 8.70 -5.13
CA ILE A 90 -2.58 8.07 -4.10
C ILE A 90 -2.26 8.62 -2.72
N VAL A 91 -3.29 8.83 -1.92
CA VAL A 91 -3.20 9.26 -0.52
C VAL A 91 -3.58 8.10 0.37
N VAL A 92 -2.60 7.42 0.97
CA VAL A 92 -2.84 6.31 1.89
C VAL A 92 -3.09 6.85 3.30
N GLY A 93 -4.29 6.60 3.82
CA GLY A 93 -4.70 6.96 5.17
C GLY A 93 -4.28 5.93 6.23
N PRO A 94 -4.40 6.29 7.53
CA PRO A 94 -4.09 5.41 8.65
C PRO A 94 -5.04 4.20 8.77
N ASP A 95 -6.15 4.19 8.04
CA ASP A 95 -7.09 3.08 7.95
C ASP A 95 -6.74 2.08 6.82
N GLU A 96 -5.53 2.19 6.25
CA GLU A 96 -5.03 1.34 5.16
C GLU A 96 -5.91 1.37 3.92
N LYS A 97 -6.54 2.53 3.68
CA LYS A 97 -7.19 2.84 2.42
C LYS A 97 -6.43 3.92 1.70
N PHE A 98 -6.45 3.90 0.37
CA PHE A 98 -5.99 5.03 -0.42
C PHE A 98 -7.13 5.74 -1.14
N GLU A 99 -6.96 7.03 -1.37
CA GLU A 99 -7.79 7.88 -2.24
C GLU A 99 -6.94 8.32 -3.44
N VAL A 100 -7.51 8.25 -4.65
CA VAL A 100 -6.84 8.74 -5.86
C VAL A 100 -7.04 10.25 -5.99
N VAL A 101 -5.99 10.97 -6.33
CA VAL A 101 -6.02 12.42 -6.62
C VAL A 101 -5.17 12.72 -7.87
N GLY A 102 -5.55 13.73 -8.64
CA GLY A 102 -4.85 14.11 -9.87
C GLY A 102 -5.72 14.01 -11.11
N ASN A 103 -5.09 13.89 -12.28
CA ASN A 103 -5.77 14.04 -13.57
C ASN A 103 -5.98 12.73 -14.34
N TRP A 104 -5.19 11.69 -14.04
CA TRP A 104 -5.21 10.43 -14.76
C TRP A 104 -5.60 9.27 -13.84
N ASN A 105 -5.24 8.04 -14.21
CA ASN A 105 -5.73 6.83 -13.58
C ASN A 105 -4.73 6.22 -12.59
N VAL A 106 -5.25 5.38 -11.70
CA VAL A 106 -4.47 4.44 -10.89
C VAL A 106 -4.94 3.05 -11.23
N ILE A 107 -4.03 2.17 -11.61
CA ILE A 107 -4.34 0.77 -11.94
C ILE A 107 -3.87 -0.11 -10.79
N VAL A 108 -4.79 -0.87 -10.19
CA VAL A 108 -4.48 -1.90 -9.21
C VAL A 108 -4.54 -3.28 -9.88
N TYR A 109 -3.47 -4.04 -9.72
CA TYR A 109 -3.33 -5.42 -10.19
C TYR A 109 -3.37 -6.36 -8.99
N ASP A 110 -4.41 -7.19 -8.91
CA ASP A 110 -4.56 -8.22 -7.88
C ASP A 110 -4.57 -9.62 -8.48
N ALA A 111 -3.46 -10.32 -8.32
CA ALA A 111 -3.30 -11.70 -8.75
C ALA A 111 -3.41 -12.71 -7.58
N SER A 112 -3.85 -12.28 -6.39
CA SER A 112 -3.88 -13.15 -5.18
C SER A 112 -4.71 -14.42 -5.33
N HIS A 113 -5.69 -14.42 -6.23
CA HIS A 113 -6.54 -15.56 -6.56
C HIS A 113 -6.37 -16.05 -8.01
N ALA A 114 -5.37 -15.52 -8.73
CA ALA A 114 -5.13 -15.86 -10.12
C ALA A 114 -4.35 -17.18 -10.25
N SER A 115 -4.56 -17.87 -11.37
CA SER A 115 -3.72 -18.99 -11.79
C SER A 115 -2.55 -18.45 -12.62
N VAL A 116 -1.33 -18.81 -12.22
CA VAL A 116 -0.10 -18.38 -12.89
C VAL A 116 0.68 -19.59 -13.39
N ALA A 117 1.14 -19.54 -14.65
CA ALA A 117 2.10 -20.45 -15.24
C ALA A 117 3.29 -19.65 -15.78
N ILE A 118 4.52 -20.01 -15.39
CA ILE A 118 5.74 -19.37 -15.88
C ILE A 118 6.58 -20.46 -16.55
N MET A 119 6.79 -20.36 -17.85
CA MET A 119 7.61 -21.30 -18.61
C MET A 119 9.11 -21.03 -18.40
N PRO A 120 10.01 -22.01 -18.66
CA PRO A 120 11.45 -21.79 -18.62
C PRO A 120 11.93 -20.66 -19.54
N SER A 121 11.23 -20.43 -20.66
CA SER A 121 11.44 -19.30 -21.58
C SER A 121 10.99 -17.94 -21.04
N ARG A 122 10.53 -17.87 -19.78
CA ARG A 122 9.94 -16.69 -19.12
C ARG A 122 8.60 -16.23 -19.72
N VAL A 123 7.98 -17.02 -20.59
CA VAL A 123 6.60 -16.77 -21.02
C VAL A 123 5.66 -16.96 -19.83
N ILE A 124 4.84 -15.94 -19.56
CA ILE A 124 3.88 -15.91 -18.45
C ILE A 124 2.46 -16.15 -18.98
N GLY A 125 1.77 -17.13 -18.41
CA GLY A 125 0.32 -17.29 -18.51
C GLY A 125 -0.34 -16.87 -17.20
N LEU A 126 -1.25 -15.90 -17.25
CA LEU A 126 -1.98 -15.38 -16.10
C LEU A 126 -3.48 -15.44 -16.37
N ARG A 127 -4.26 -16.07 -15.48
CA ARG A 127 -5.73 -16.19 -15.61
C ARG A 127 -6.42 -15.84 -14.29
N GLY A 128 -7.48 -15.04 -14.37
CA GLY A 128 -8.27 -14.66 -13.20
C GLY A 128 -7.68 -13.54 -12.34
N MET A 129 -6.75 -12.74 -12.88
CA MET A 129 -6.32 -11.51 -12.23
C MET A 129 -7.46 -10.49 -12.22
N ILE A 130 -7.63 -9.79 -11.10
CA ILE A 130 -8.56 -8.67 -10.98
C ILE A 130 -7.77 -7.38 -11.23
N MET A 131 -8.31 -6.53 -12.09
CA MET A 131 -7.78 -5.20 -12.37
C MET A 131 -8.81 -4.16 -11.97
N HIS A 132 -8.39 -3.17 -11.18
CA HIS A 132 -9.18 -1.97 -10.93
C HIS A 132 -8.52 -0.80 -11.62
N VAL A 133 -9.29 -0.05 -12.42
CA VAL A 133 -8.87 1.23 -12.98
C VAL A 133 -9.64 2.31 -12.23
N LEU A 134 -8.92 3.11 -11.46
CA LEU A 134 -9.46 4.08 -10.51
C LEU A 134 -9.12 5.50 -10.97
N VAL A 135 -10.03 6.44 -10.73
CA VAL A 135 -9.87 7.86 -11.07
C VAL A 135 -9.96 8.73 -9.81
N ALA A 136 -9.66 10.03 -9.95
CA ALA A 136 -9.71 10.97 -8.84
C ALA A 136 -11.02 10.89 -8.04
N GLY A 137 -10.88 10.78 -6.71
CA GLY A 137 -11.99 10.58 -5.78
C GLY A 137 -12.31 9.12 -5.44
N ASP A 138 -11.94 8.16 -6.29
CA ASP A 138 -12.09 6.74 -5.97
C ASP A 138 -11.20 6.36 -4.79
N ARG A 139 -11.64 5.33 -4.04
CA ARG A 139 -10.90 4.78 -2.92
C ARG A 139 -10.65 3.30 -3.09
N PHE A 140 -9.64 2.79 -2.39
CA PHE A 140 -9.31 1.38 -2.38
C PHE A 140 -8.88 0.94 -0.98
N ASP A 141 -9.44 -0.18 -0.50
CA ASP A 141 -9.09 -0.81 0.78
C ASP A 141 -7.96 -1.82 0.55
N LEU A 142 -6.74 -1.50 1.02
CA LEU A 142 -5.54 -2.31 0.78
C LEU A 142 -5.61 -3.68 1.45
N LYS A 143 -6.32 -3.79 2.59
CA LYS A 143 -6.51 -5.04 3.32
C LYS A 143 -7.52 -5.95 2.64
N LYS A 144 -8.65 -5.38 2.24
CA LYS A 144 -9.73 -6.14 1.59
C LYS A 144 -9.49 -6.36 0.10
N ARG A 145 -8.50 -5.67 -0.49
CA ARG A 145 -8.20 -5.61 -1.92
C ARG A 145 -9.45 -5.27 -2.75
N LYS A 146 -10.14 -4.18 -2.36
CA LYS A 146 -11.40 -3.77 -2.99
C LYS A 146 -11.46 -2.28 -3.22
N ALA A 147 -11.93 -1.91 -4.42
CA ALA A 147 -12.39 -0.56 -4.67
C ALA A 147 -13.60 -0.22 -3.80
N VAL A 148 -13.62 0.98 -3.25
CA VAL A 148 -14.68 1.54 -2.41
C VAL A 148 -15.05 2.89 -2.99
N ARG A 149 -16.36 3.12 -3.15
CA ARG A 149 -16.91 4.46 -3.45
C ARG A 149 -17.18 5.21 -2.16
#